data_AF-A0A7S9GKT1-F1
#
_entry.id   AF-A0A7S9GKT1-F1
#
_cell.length_a   1.000
_cell.length_b   1.000
_cell.length_c   1.000
_cell.angle_alpha   90.00
_cell.angle_beta   90.00
_cell.angle_gamma   90.00
#
_symmetry.space_group_name_H-M   'P 1'
#
loop_
_entity.id
_entity.type
_entity.pdbx_description
1 polymer ?
#
loop_
_entity_poly.entity_id
_entity_poly.type
_entity_poly.pdbx_seq_one_letter_code
_entity_poly.pdbx_strand_id
1 'polypeptide(L)'
;MPFENPKSNGVYLKLFVVILLGVTGGNLLSNWITVRVAEYRLEQTLAATQAKLKHESRQAQQAAAEAQARGQRGAEARQAAAQQARRNDQIGLKLAQACAEWTKASQELQSYTTRTEQDKACSRLNDYVQGGILPRP
;
A
#
# COMPACT_ATOMS: atom_id res chain seq x y z
N MET A 1 -12.15 -50.81 -81.39
CA MET A 1 -11.59 -51.87 -80.52
C MET A 1 -11.59 -51.35 -79.09
N PRO A 2 -11.90 -52.21 -78.11
CA PRO A 2 -12.49 -51.83 -76.82
C PRO A 2 -11.51 -51.14 -75.87
N PHE A 3 -11.99 -50.10 -75.18
CA PHE A 3 -11.33 -49.53 -74.02
C PHE A 3 -11.52 -50.50 -72.84
N GLU A 4 -10.45 -51.20 -72.46
CA GLU A 4 -10.42 -51.96 -71.21
C GLU A 4 -10.66 -51.02 -70.03
N ASN A 5 -11.76 -51.25 -69.30
CA ASN A 5 -11.99 -50.62 -68.01
C ASN A 5 -11.00 -51.22 -67.00
N PRO A 6 -10.08 -50.43 -66.41
CA PRO A 6 -9.22 -50.96 -65.36
C PRO A 6 -10.07 -51.28 -64.14
N LYS A 7 -10.10 -52.55 -63.73
CA LYS A 7 -10.66 -53.01 -62.45
C LYS A 7 -9.86 -52.37 -61.31
N SER A 8 -10.24 -51.17 -60.88
CA SER A 8 -9.52 -50.39 -59.88
C SER A 8 -10.47 -49.81 -58.82
N ASN A 9 -11.33 -50.61 -58.20
CA ASN A 9 -12.43 -50.01 -57.43
C ASN A 9 -12.48 -50.33 -55.93
N GLY A 10 -11.69 -51.30 -55.42
CA GLY A 10 -11.76 -51.69 -54.01
C GLY A 10 -10.53 -51.34 -53.16
N VAL A 11 -9.33 -51.63 -53.68
CA VAL A 11 -8.08 -51.54 -52.90
C VAL A 11 -7.64 -50.08 -52.72
N TYR A 12 -7.73 -49.27 -53.77
CA TYR A 12 -7.41 -47.83 -53.70
C TYR A 12 -8.37 -47.06 -52.79
N LEU A 13 -9.67 -47.42 -52.79
CA LEU A 13 -10.66 -46.82 -51.89
C LEU A 13 -10.36 -47.14 -50.41
N LYS A 14 -9.99 -48.39 -50.11
CA LYS A 14 -9.58 -48.80 -48.75
C LYS A 14 -8.30 -48.09 -48.30
N LEU A 15 -7.30 -48.01 -49.18
CA LEU A 15 -6.07 -47.24 -48.92
C LEU A 15 -6.37 -45.77 -48.64
N PHE A 16 -7.23 -45.15 -49.44
CA PHE A 16 -7.62 -43.76 -49.26
C PHE A 16 -8.31 -43.51 -47.91
N VAL A 17 -9.23 -44.39 -47.49
CA VAL A 17 -9.90 -44.30 -46.18
C VAL A 17 -8.91 -44.46 -45.02
N VAL A 18 -7.97 -45.41 -45.12
CA VAL A 18 -6.94 -45.60 -44.08
C VAL A 18 -6.02 -44.39 -43.97
N ILE A 19 -5.62 -43.80 -45.10
CA ILE A 19 -4.80 -42.58 -45.12
C ILE A 19 -5.58 -41.41 -44.50
N LEU A 20 -6.85 -41.22 -44.86
CA LEU A 20 -7.69 -40.17 -44.27
C LEU A 20 -7.85 -40.33 -42.75
N LEU A 21 -8.10 -41.55 -42.27
CA LEU A 21 -8.17 -41.84 -40.84
C LEU A 21 -6.84 -41.61 -40.13
N GLY A 22 -5.71 -41.95 -40.77
CA GLY A 22 -4.38 -41.68 -40.23
C GLY A 22 -4.06 -40.19 -40.12
N VAL A 23 -4.40 -39.40 -41.14
CA VAL A 23 -4.16 -37.95 -41.17
C VAL A 23 -5.08 -37.23 -40.17
N THR A 24 -6.38 -37.56 -40.16
CA THR A 24 -7.34 -36.95 -39.22
C THR A 24 -7.06 -37.35 -37.78
N GLY A 25 -6.79 -38.64 -37.52
CA GLY A 25 -6.41 -39.13 -36.21
C GLY A 25 -5.10 -38.54 -35.71
N GLY A 26 -4.09 -38.44 -36.57
CA GLY A 26 -2.81 -37.82 -36.26
C GLY A 26 -2.95 -36.33 -35.92
N ASN A 27 -3.79 -35.60 -36.67
CA ASN A 27 -4.05 -34.18 -36.39
C ASN A 27 -4.79 -33.97 -35.07
N LEU A 28 -5.79 -34.81 -34.78
CA LEU A 28 -6.54 -34.74 -33.52
C LEU A 28 -5.66 -35.06 -32.30
N LEU A 29 -4.82 -36.09 -32.41
CA LEU A 29 -3.89 -36.50 -31.36
C LEU A 29 -2.81 -35.43 -31.12
N SER A 30 -2.26 -34.84 -32.18
CA SER A 30 -1.29 -33.76 -32.10
C SER A 30 -1.87 -32.54 -31.38
N ASN A 31 -3.11 -32.15 -31.71
CA ASN A 31 -3.80 -31.07 -31.02
C ASN A 31 -4.05 -31.38 -29.54
N TRP A 32 -4.48 -32.60 -29.21
CA TRP A 32 -4.71 -33.01 -27.82
C TRP A 32 -3.42 -32.96 -26.98
N ILE A 33 -2.31 -33.46 -27.50
CA ILE A 33 -1.00 -33.40 -26.82
C ILE A 33 -0.57 -31.94 -26.63
N THR A 34 -0.71 -31.12 -27.67
CA THR A 34 -0.33 -29.70 -27.62
C THR A 34 -1.10 -28.94 -26.55
N VAL A 35 -2.43 -29.15 -26.48
CA VAL A 35 -3.28 -28.54 -25.45
C VAL A 35 -2.86 -29.02 -24.05
N ARG A 36 -2.63 -30.32 -23.88
CA ARG A 36 -2.28 -30.87 -22.57
C ARG A 36 -0.91 -30.39 -22.06
N VAL A 37 0.07 -30.25 -22.96
CA VAL A 37 1.38 -29.69 -22.64
C VAL A 37 1.28 -28.20 -22.34
N ALA A 38 0.44 -27.45 -23.07
CA ALA A 38 0.20 -26.04 -22.81
C ALA A 38 -0.44 -25.82 -21.44
N GLU A 39 -1.46 -26.61 -21.08
CA GLU A 39 -2.10 -26.60 -19.75
C GLU A 39 -1.08 -26.81 -18.63
N TYR A 40 -0.25 -27.84 -18.73
CA TYR A 40 0.79 -28.13 -17.73
C TYR A 40 1.78 -26.98 -17.54
N ARG A 41 2.22 -26.35 -18.64
CA ARG A 41 3.13 -25.20 -18.58
C ARG A 41 2.43 -23.96 -18.00
N LEU A 42 1.15 -23.77 -18.30
CA LEU A 42 0.34 -22.69 -17.72
C LEU A 42 0.17 -22.85 -16.22
N GLU A 43 -0.16 -24.05 -15.73
CA GLU A 43 -0.31 -24.30 -14.29
C GLU A 43 1.00 -24.05 -13.52
N GLN A 44 2.13 -24.52 -14.06
CA GLN A 44 3.44 -24.31 -13.43
C GLN A 44 3.84 -22.83 -13.39
N THR A 45 3.60 -22.09 -14.48
CA THR A 45 3.92 -20.67 -14.53
C THR A 45 3.00 -19.88 -13.60
N LEU A 46 1.70 -20.14 -13.59
CA LEU A 46 0.74 -19.50 -12.67
C LEU A 46 1.12 -19.73 -11.20
N ALA A 47 1.47 -20.97 -10.83
CA ALA A 47 1.90 -21.28 -9.47
C ALA A 47 3.17 -20.52 -9.06
N ALA A 48 4.18 -20.48 -9.95
CA ALA A 48 5.42 -19.75 -9.71
C ALA A 48 5.18 -18.23 -9.62
N THR A 49 4.35 -17.67 -10.49
CA THR A 49 4.02 -16.24 -10.48
C THR A 49 3.22 -15.86 -9.24
N GLN A 50 2.25 -16.68 -8.82
CA GLN A 50 1.51 -16.44 -7.58
C GLN A 50 2.40 -16.49 -6.34
N ALA A 51 3.33 -17.44 -6.26
CA ALA A 51 4.28 -17.53 -5.16
C ALA A 51 5.17 -16.29 -5.09
N LYS A 52 5.69 -15.84 -6.25
CA LYS A 52 6.52 -14.63 -6.35
C LYS A 52 5.73 -13.37 -5.95
N LEU A 53 4.51 -13.20 -6.45
CA LEU A 53 3.64 -12.08 -6.10
C LEU A 53 3.32 -12.04 -4.61
N LYS A 54 3.03 -13.18 -3.98
CA LYS A 54 2.78 -13.25 -2.53
C LYS A 54 4.01 -12.85 -1.72
N HIS A 55 5.20 -13.26 -2.16
CA HIS A 55 6.45 -12.92 -1.49
C HIS A 55 6.77 -11.43 -1.61
N GLU A 56 6.70 -10.88 -2.83
CA GLU A 56 6.92 -9.45 -3.07
C GLU A 56 5.87 -8.58 -2.35
N SER A 57 4.60 -9.02 -2.34
CA SER A 57 3.53 -8.34 -1.62
C SER A 57 3.80 -8.29 -0.11
N ARG A 58 4.25 -9.39 0.50
CA ARG A 58 4.60 -9.41 1.93
C ARG A 58 5.78 -8.49 2.23
N GLN A 59 6.82 -8.50 1.41
CA GLN A 59 7.96 -7.60 1.58
C GLN A 59 7.55 -6.13 1.44
N ALA A 60 6.70 -5.82 0.46
CA ALA A 60 6.18 -4.47 0.27
C ALA A 60 5.32 -4.01 1.47
N GLN A 61 4.47 -4.89 2.01
CA GLN A 61 3.67 -4.59 3.20
C GLN A 61 4.54 -4.33 4.43
N GLN A 62 5.59 -5.13 4.65
CA GLN A 62 6.54 -4.93 5.75
C GLN A 62 7.30 -3.61 5.59
N ALA A 63 7.83 -3.32 4.41
CA ALA A 63 8.53 -2.07 4.13
C ALA A 63 7.62 -0.85 4.31
N ALA A 64 6.35 -0.95 3.89
CA ALA A 64 5.35 0.10 4.09
C ALA A 64 5.05 0.33 5.57
N ALA A 65 4.87 -0.73 6.36
CA ALA A 65 4.65 -0.62 7.80
C ALA A 65 5.85 0.01 8.52
N GLU A 66 7.07 -0.37 8.17
CA GLU A 66 8.29 0.23 8.72
C GLU A 66 8.45 1.70 8.32
N ALA A 67 8.12 2.06 7.07
CA ALA A 67 8.15 3.44 6.61
C ALA A 67 7.11 4.29 7.36
N GLN A 68 5.90 3.75 7.57
CA GLN A 68 4.85 4.42 8.34
C GLN A 68 5.26 4.63 9.79
N ALA A 69 5.81 3.60 10.45
CA ALA A 69 6.30 3.69 11.82
C ALA A 69 7.43 4.73 11.97
N ARG A 70 8.38 4.76 11.01
CA ARG A 70 9.43 5.80 10.98
C ARG A 70 8.85 7.19 10.75
N GLY A 71 7.86 7.32 9.87
CA GLY A 71 7.17 8.57 9.59
C GLY A 71 6.46 9.14 10.83
N GLN A 72 5.75 8.28 11.59
CA GLN A 72 5.08 8.68 12.83
C GLN A 72 6.07 9.17 13.89
N ARG A 73 7.13 8.41 14.18
CA ARG A 73 8.17 8.85 15.13
C ARG A 73 8.85 10.14 14.68
N GLY A 74 9.10 10.30 13.38
CA GLY A 74 9.66 11.51 12.81
C GLY A 74 8.73 12.73 12.97
N ALA A 75 7.43 12.54 12.81
CA ALA A 75 6.44 13.60 13.01
C ALA A 75 6.34 14.02 14.48
N GLU A 76 6.33 13.06 15.41
CA GLU A 76 6.34 13.31 16.85
C GLU A 76 7.60 14.08 17.29
N ALA A 77 8.78 13.65 16.84
CA ALA A 77 10.04 14.33 17.14
C ALA A 77 10.05 15.77 16.61
N ARG A 78 9.53 16.00 15.40
CA ARG A 78 9.40 17.35 14.83
C ARG A 78 8.41 18.22 15.60
N GLN A 79 7.28 17.66 16.03
CA GLN A 79 6.33 18.38 16.88
C GLN A 79 6.96 18.76 18.22
N ALA A 80 7.63 17.83 18.90
CA ALA A 80 8.31 18.10 20.17
C ALA A 80 9.38 19.20 20.01
N ALA A 81 10.21 19.12 18.97
CA ALA A 81 11.19 20.15 18.66
C ALA A 81 10.55 21.51 18.39
N ALA A 82 9.44 21.55 17.64
CA ALA A 82 8.71 22.79 17.37
C ALA A 82 8.08 23.39 18.64
N GLN A 83 7.50 22.57 19.52
CA GLN A 83 6.99 23.02 20.82
C GLN A 83 8.11 23.60 21.69
N GLN A 84 9.27 22.95 21.72
CA GLN A 84 10.42 23.42 22.48
C GLN A 84 11.01 24.72 21.92
N ALA A 85 11.07 24.86 20.58
CA ALA A 85 11.45 26.10 19.94
C ALA A 85 10.48 27.24 20.31
N ARG A 86 9.17 27.00 20.29
CA ARG A 86 8.16 27.99 20.69
C ARG A 86 8.27 28.38 22.16
N ARG A 87 8.54 27.44 23.07
CA ARG A 87 8.78 27.75 24.49
C ARG A 87 9.96 28.72 24.69
N ASN A 88 10.97 28.62 23.83
CA ASN A 88 12.20 29.41 23.92
C ASN A 88 12.18 30.68 23.07
N ASP A 89 11.15 30.91 22.26
CA ASP A 89 10.96 32.15 21.51
C ASP A 89 10.56 33.30 22.45
N GLN A 90 10.84 34.54 22.05
CA GLN A 90 10.48 35.77 22.77
C GLN A 90 8.99 35.81 23.11
N ILE A 91 8.12 35.34 22.22
CA ILE A 91 6.67 35.28 22.47
C ILE A 91 6.35 34.25 23.55
N GLY A 92 6.94 33.05 23.45
CA GLY A 92 6.78 31.99 24.45
C GLY A 92 7.27 32.43 25.83
N LEU A 93 8.42 33.09 25.89
CA LEU A 93 8.99 33.63 27.13
C LEU A 93 8.09 34.70 27.76
N LYS A 94 7.54 35.63 26.97
CA LYS A 94 6.59 36.65 27.47
C LYS A 94 5.31 36.03 28.01
N LEU A 95 4.76 35.03 27.32
CA LEU A 95 3.56 34.32 27.77
C LEU A 95 3.84 33.48 29.02
N ALA A 96 5.02 32.86 29.11
CA ALA A 96 5.46 32.12 30.28
C ALA A 96 5.61 33.03 31.50
N GLN A 97 6.20 34.22 31.32
CA GLN A 97 6.28 35.23 32.36
C GLN A 97 4.89 35.67 32.83
N ALA A 98 3.98 36.00 31.91
CA ALA A 98 2.62 36.40 32.26
C ALA A 98 1.87 35.31 33.05
N CYS A 99 1.95 34.06 32.63
CA CYS A 99 1.36 32.94 33.37
C CYS A 99 1.97 32.80 34.78
N ALA A 100 3.29 32.98 34.94
CA ALA A 100 3.95 32.93 36.23
C ALA A 100 3.54 34.09 37.16
N GLU A 101 3.45 35.31 36.63
CA GLU A 101 3.00 36.51 37.36
C GLU A 101 1.56 36.36 37.85
N TRP A 102 0.64 35.93 36.98
CA TRP A 102 -0.75 35.69 37.37
C TRP A 102 -0.90 34.50 38.32
N THR A 103 -0.07 33.47 38.18
CA THR A 103 -0.04 32.35 39.15
C THR A 103 0.36 32.84 40.53
N LYS A 104 1.39 33.68 40.62
CA LYS A 104 1.81 34.30 41.89
C LYS A 104 0.70 35.19 42.47
N ALA A 105 0.12 36.07 41.65
CA ALA A 105 -0.97 36.95 42.08
C ALA A 105 -2.22 36.16 42.55
N SER A 106 -2.53 35.04 41.90
CA SER A 106 -3.60 34.12 42.30
C SER A 106 -3.33 33.47 43.66
N GLN A 107 -2.08 33.08 43.94
CA GLN A 107 -1.67 32.54 45.23
C GLN A 107 -1.72 33.57 46.36
N GLU A 108 -1.31 34.82 46.08
CA GLU A 108 -1.27 35.90 47.07
C GLU A 108 -2.66 36.47 47.38
N LEU A 109 -3.45 36.77 46.34
CA LEU A 109 -4.74 37.48 46.50
C LEU A 109 -5.94 36.53 46.62
N GLN A 110 -5.83 35.31 46.08
CA GLN A 110 -6.86 34.27 46.11
C GLN A 110 -8.27 34.72 45.67
N SER A 111 -8.34 35.73 44.79
CA SER A 111 -9.59 36.28 44.28
C SER A 111 -10.08 35.54 43.04
N TYR A 112 -11.38 35.61 42.76
CA TYR A 112 -11.96 35.08 41.52
C TYR A 112 -11.30 35.68 40.27
N THR A 113 -11.04 36.99 40.28
CA THR A 113 -10.43 37.70 39.16
C THR A 113 -9.02 37.22 38.90
N THR A 114 -8.19 37.05 39.93
CA THR A 114 -6.81 36.59 39.75
C THR A 114 -6.71 35.14 39.27
N ARG A 115 -7.61 34.27 39.72
CA ARG A 115 -7.74 32.90 39.16
C ARG A 115 -8.15 32.92 37.69
N THR A 116 -9.14 33.73 37.34
CA THR A 116 -9.62 33.84 35.95
C THR A 116 -8.52 34.33 35.01
N GLU A 117 -7.75 35.35 35.42
CA GLU A 117 -6.66 35.87 34.60
C GLU A 117 -5.45 34.91 34.55
N GLN A 118 -5.18 34.17 35.63
CA GLN A 118 -4.22 33.05 35.61
C GLN A 118 -4.60 32.02 34.55
N ASP A 119 -5.84 31.53 34.57
CA ASP A 119 -6.30 30.52 33.61
C ASP A 119 -6.18 31.02 32.17
N LYS A 120 -6.57 32.28 31.91
CA LYS A 120 -6.41 32.89 30.59
C LYS A 120 -4.94 32.99 30.15
N ALA A 121 -4.06 33.48 31.02
CA ALA A 121 -2.65 33.67 30.69
C ALA A 121 -1.95 32.33 30.41
N CYS A 122 -2.21 31.33 31.25
CA CYS A 122 -1.63 30.00 31.10
C CYS A 122 -2.25 29.22 29.92
N SER A 123 -3.53 29.40 29.62
CA SER A 123 -4.15 28.86 28.39
C SER A 123 -3.50 29.43 27.14
N ARG A 124 -3.30 30.75 27.07
CA ARG A 124 -2.64 31.40 25.91
C ARG A 124 -1.23 30.86 25.68
N LEU A 125 -0.46 30.66 26.75
CA LEU A 125 0.86 30.02 26.65
C LEU A 125 0.74 28.61 26.09
N ASN A 126 -0.20 27.81 26.61
CA ASN A 126 -0.40 26.45 26.16
C ASN A 126 -0.83 26.38 24.68
N ASP A 127 -1.78 27.21 24.26
CA ASP A 127 -2.27 27.28 22.88
C ASP A 127 -1.15 27.70 21.90
N TYR A 128 -0.30 28.63 22.31
CA TYR A 128 0.86 29.03 21.52
C TYR A 128 1.90 27.90 21.44
N VAL A 129 2.26 27.28 22.56
CA VAL A 129 3.25 26.19 22.59
C VAL A 129 2.75 24.99 21.80
N GLN A 130 1.50 24.59 21.93
CA GLN A 130 0.92 23.43 21.25
C GLN A 130 0.57 23.71 19.78
N GLY A 131 -0.17 24.79 19.52
CA GLY A 131 -0.74 25.08 18.20
C GLY A 131 -0.04 26.18 17.41
N GLY A 132 0.81 27.00 18.03
CA GLY A 132 1.43 28.16 17.39
C GLY A 132 0.44 29.32 17.21
N ILE A 133 -0.68 29.28 17.94
CA ILE A 133 -1.72 30.30 17.88
C ILE A 133 -1.21 31.54 18.61
N LEU A 134 -1.04 32.63 17.88
CA LEU A 134 -0.69 33.91 18.48
C LEU A 134 -1.89 34.45 19.28
N PRO A 135 -1.66 34.96 20.52
CA PRO A 135 -2.72 35.63 21.25
C PRO A 135 -3.20 36.83 20.44
N ARG A 136 -4.51 36.91 20.20
CA ARG A 136 -5.11 38.10 19.59
C ARG A 136 -5.05 39.26 20.60
N PRO A 137 -4.72 40.48 20.15
CA PRO A 137 -4.68 41.66 21.01
C PRO A 137 -6.04 41.98 21.60
#